data_AF-A0A4R4EJE5-F1
#
_entry.id   AF-A0A4R4EJE5-F1
#
_cell.length_a   1.000
_cell.length_b   1.000
_cell.length_c   1.000
_cell.angle_alpha   90.00
_cell.angle_beta   90.00
_cell.angle_gamma   90.00
#
_symmetry.space_group_name_H-M   'P 1'
#
loop_
_entity.id
_entity.type
_entity.pdbx_description
1 polymer ?
#
loop_
_entity_poly.entity_id
_entity_poly.type
_entity_poly.pdbx_seq_one_letter_code
_entity_poly.pdbx_strand_id
1 'polypeptide(L)'
;MIIKQIACCHLEGVNFSPSKVIMKTKLSLQNIKERNQPLNLGPNKGTPSPTGSASISFEESSDDNNNSLYLLVETLKKHLTTIRNCGAEEIYIYLGVWYKDQCNLAFDPEILREIGELRIPLWVSCYQDYCSEENQD
;
A
#
# COMPACT_ATOMS: atom_id res chain seq x y z
N MET A 1 11.85 16.81 10.48
CA MET A 1 12.40 16.16 9.28
C MET A 1 11.77 14.79 9.11
N ILE A 2 11.35 14.46 7.89
CA ILE A 2 10.92 13.11 7.53
C ILE A 2 12.14 12.18 7.56
N ILE A 3 11.98 11.02 8.18
CA ILE A 3 13.04 10.01 8.35
C ILE A 3 12.77 8.72 7.57
N LYS A 4 11.51 8.44 7.21
CA LYS A 4 11.12 7.25 6.45
C LYS A 4 9.79 7.45 5.73
N GLN A 5 9.64 6.85 4.55
CA GLN A 5 8.39 6.84 3.80
C GLN A 5 8.08 5.46 3.22
N ILE A 6 6.98 4.84 3.63
CA ILE A 6 6.55 3.56 3.05
C ILE A 6 5.27 3.77 2.25
N ALA A 7 5.31 3.42 0.96
CA ALA A 7 4.14 3.38 0.10
C ALA A 7 3.67 1.94 -0.17
N CYS A 8 2.37 1.71 -0.10
CA CYS A 8 1.74 0.49 -0.58
C CYS A 8 0.36 0.79 -1.18
N CYS A 9 -0.17 -0.12 -1.99
CA CYS A 9 -1.55 -0.06 -2.48
C CYS A 9 -2.33 -1.22 -1.87
N HIS A 10 -3.43 -0.90 -1.18
CA HIS A 10 -4.34 -1.91 -0.66
C HIS A 10 -5.39 -2.24 -1.72
N LEU A 11 -5.67 -3.54 -1.88
CA LEU A 11 -6.69 -4.09 -2.77
C LEU A 11 -7.66 -4.96 -1.96
N GLU A 12 -8.96 -4.72 -2.05
CA GLU A 12 -9.99 -5.54 -1.42
C GLU A 12 -11.29 -5.58 -2.22
N GLY A 13 -12.06 -6.66 -2.08
CA GLY A 13 -13.41 -6.76 -2.62
C GLY A 13 -14.07 -8.10 -2.33
N VAL A 14 -15.41 -8.13 -2.36
CA VAL A 14 -16.21 -9.36 -2.11
C VAL A 14 -16.04 -10.41 -3.20
N ASN A 15 -15.65 -9.99 -4.40
CA ASN A 15 -15.34 -10.85 -5.54
C ASN A 15 -13.85 -10.82 -5.91
N PHE A 16 -13.03 -10.14 -5.11
CA PHE A 16 -11.61 -9.99 -5.40
C PHE A 16 -10.88 -11.31 -5.27
N SER A 17 -10.06 -11.64 -6.28
CA SER A 17 -9.15 -12.78 -6.21
C SER A 17 -7.71 -12.35 -6.51
N PRO A 18 -6.86 -12.22 -5.47
CA PRO A 18 -5.43 -11.97 -5.61
C PRO A 18 -4.73 -12.93 -6.58
N SER A 19 -5.04 -14.23 -6.53
CA SER A 19 -4.43 -15.23 -7.40
C SER A 19 -4.70 -14.95 -8.89
N LYS A 20 -5.90 -14.46 -9.24
CA LYS A 20 -6.21 -14.04 -10.61
C LYS A 20 -5.40 -12.83 -11.03
N VAL A 21 -5.14 -11.88 -10.12
CA VAL A 21 -4.25 -10.74 -10.40
C VAL A 21 -2.84 -11.22 -10.71
N ILE A 22 -2.25 -12.05 -9.84
CA ILE A 22 -0.89 -12.59 -10.01
C ILE A 22 -0.78 -13.31 -11.36
N MET A 23 -1.75 -14.17 -11.68
CA MET A 23 -1.77 -14.92 -12.93
C MET A 23 -1.76 -14.03 -14.18
N LYS A 24 -2.59 -12.97 -14.18
CA LYS A 24 -2.80 -12.06 -15.32
C LYS A 24 -1.75 -10.96 -15.46
N THR A 25 -1.18 -10.50 -14.35
CA THR A 25 -0.31 -9.32 -14.32
C THR A 25 1.15 -9.67 -14.04
N LYS A 26 1.41 -10.86 -13.48
CA LYS A 26 2.71 -11.30 -12.95
C LYS A 26 3.24 -10.43 -11.80
N LEU A 27 2.38 -9.61 -11.18
CA LEU A 27 2.75 -8.86 -10.00
C LEU A 27 2.99 -9.78 -8.80
N SER A 28 4.01 -9.45 -8.02
CA SER A 28 4.20 -9.97 -6.68
C SER A 28 3.28 -9.21 -5.73
N LEU A 29 2.40 -9.94 -5.03
CA LEU A 29 1.50 -9.38 -4.03
C LEU A 29 1.94 -9.78 -2.62
N GLN A 30 1.68 -8.91 -1.65
CA GLN A 30 1.89 -9.16 -0.23
C GLN A 30 0.54 -9.27 0.50
N ASN A 31 0.56 -9.78 1.74
CA ASN A 31 -0.62 -9.90 2.60
C ASN A 31 -1.83 -10.56 1.90
N ILE A 32 -1.55 -11.56 1.06
CA ILE A 32 -2.54 -12.22 0.21
C ILE A 32 -3.52 -12.99 1.09
N LYS A 33 -4.81 -12.76 0.84
CA LYS A 33 -5.90 -13.50 1.43
C LYS A 33 -6.98 -13.69 0.38
N GLU A 34 -7.30 -14.93 0.06
CA GLU A 34 -8.47 -15.23 -0.78
C GLU A 34 -9.74 -15.17 0.06
N ARG A 35 -10.86 -14.89 -0.62
CA ARG A 35 -12.17 -15.02 0.00
C ARG A 35 -12.38 -16.43 0.55
N ASN A 36 -13.08 -16.53 1.68
CA ASN A 36 -13.35 -17.74 2.43
C ASN A 36 -12.12 -18.45 3.01
N GLN A 37 -10.90 -17.91 2.86
CA GLN A 37 -9.76 -18.42 3.62
C GLN A 37 -9.94 -18.06 5.11
N PRO A 38 -9.61 -18.98 6.03
CA PRO A 38 -9.67 -18.69 7.46
C PRO A 38 -8.78 -17.51 7.84
N LEU A 39 -9.32 -16.61 8.67
CA LEU A 39 -8.56 -15.50 9.23
C LEU A 39 -7.57 -16.00 10.28
N ASN A 40 -6.33 -15.49 10.25
CA ASN A 40 -5.27 -15.96 11.14
C ASN A 40 -5.12 -15.11 12.41
N LEU A 41 -5.70 -13.90 12.43
CA LEU A 41 -5.51 -12.87 13.45
C LEU A 41 -6.83 -12.19 13.83
N GLY A 42 -6.80 -11.49 14.97
CA GLY A 42 -7.90 -10.67 15.46
C GLY A 42 -9.07 -11.47 16.07
N PRO A 43 -10.15 -10.76 16.44
CA PRO A 43 -11.32 -11.37 17.10
C PRO A 43 -12.02 -12.46 16.27
N ASN A 44 -11.86 -12.40 14.94
CA ASN A 44 -12.50 -13.30 13.99
C ASN A 44 -11.60 -14.45 13.53
N LYS A 45 -10.51 -14.74 14.27
CA LYS A 45 -9.58 -15.82 13.93
C LYS A 45 -10.31 -17.16 13.75
N GLY A 46 -9.98 -17.89 12.70
CA GLY A 46 -10.58 -19.17 12.33
C GLY A 46 -11.87 -19.05 11.51
N THR A 47 -12.47 -17.85 11.41
CA THR A 47 -13.64 -17.65 10.54
C THR A 47 -13.23 -17.37 9.09
N PRO A 48 -14.04 -17.77 8.09
CA PRO A 48 -13.75 -17.48 6.69
C PRO A 48 -13.76 -15.98 6.39
N SER A 49 -12.77 -15.49 5.63
CA SER A 49 -12.72 -14.09 5.19
C SER A 49 -13.91 -13.76 4.28
N PRO A 50 -14.66 -12.67 4.55
CA PRO A 50 -15.79 -12.28 3.70
C PRO A 50 -15.35 -11.76 2.33
N THR A 51 -14.12 -11.25 2.25
CA THR A 51 -13.52 -10.59 1.08
C THR A 51 -12.19 -11.24 0.72
N GLY A 52 -11.77 -11.07 -0.53
CA GLY A 52 -10.36 -11.23 -0.90
C GLY A 52 -9.62 -9.92 -0.63
N SER A 53 -8.34 -10.00 -0.26
CA SER A 53 -7.49 -8.83 -0.07
C SER A 53 -6.02 -9.12 -0.41
N ALA A 54 -5.29 -8.08 -0.78
CA ALA A 54 -3.84 -8.12 -0.97
C ALA A 54 -3.26 -6.70 -0.94
N SER A 55 -1.93 -6.61 -0.92
CA SER A 55 -1.21 -5.33 -1.05
C SER A 55 -0.15 -5.41 -2.14
N ILE A 56 0.09 -4.28 -2.81
CA ILE A 56 1.26 -4.07 -3.68
C ILE A 56 2.20 -3.12 -2.94
N SER A 57 3.46 -3.52 -2.77
CA SER A 57 4.50 -2.70 -2.16
C SER A 57 5.84 -3.10 -2.76
N PHE A 58 6.77 -2.16 -2.72
CA PHE A 58 8.14 -2.35 -3.17
C PHE A 58 9.05 -2.15 -1.97
N GLU A 59 10.07 -3.00 -1.85
CA GLU A 59 11.12 -2.78 -0.87
C GLU A 59 11.85 -1.48 -1.23
N GLU A 60 12.17 -0.66 -0.23
CA GLU A 60 13.02 0.51 -0.43
C GLU A 60 14.40 -0.01 -0.87
N SER A 61 14.82 0.32 -2.10
CA SER A 61 16.22 0.10 -2.48
C SER A 61 17.09 1.12 -1.76
N SER A 62 18.28 0.71 -1.33
CA SER A 62 19.29 1.60 -0.74
C SER A 62 19.78 2.70 -1.69
N ASP A 63 19.41 2.64 -2.98
CA ASP A 63 19.67 3.69 -3.95
C ASP A 63 18.53 4.72 -3.89
N ASP A 64 18.89 5.95 -3.50
CA ASP A 64 18.04 7.15 -3.32
C ASP A 64 17.10 7.50 -4.52
N ASN A 65 17.23 6.82 -5.66
CA ASN A 65 16.52 7.16 -6.90
C ASN A 65 15.23 6.37 -7.14
N ASN A 66 14.93 5.31 -6.38
CA ASN A 66 13.69 4.55 -6.56
C ASN A 66 12.69 4.82 -5.44
N ASN A 67 12.02 5.97 -5.55
CA ASN A 67 10.91 6.30 -4.66
C ASN A 67 9.77 5.27 -4.85
N SER A 68 9.52 4.48 -3.81
CA SER A 68 8.54 3.39 -3.81
C SER A 68 7.13 3.84 -4.24
N LEU A 69 6.78 5.11 -4.01
CA LEU A 69 5.53 5.71 -4.48
C LEU A 69 5.45 5.80 -6.01
N TYR A 70 6.53 6.21 -6.69
CA TYR A 70 6.56 6.34 -8.15
C TYR A 70 6.44 4.97 -8.82
N LEU A 71 7.21 3.98 -8.34
CA LEU A 71 7.11 2.60 -8.82
C LEU A 71 5.71 2.03 -8.63
N LEU A 72 5.08 2.35 -7.50
CA LEU A 72 3.71 1.95 -7.22
C LEU A 72 2.70 2.61 -8.17
N VAL A 73 2.82 3.91 -8.41
CA VAL A 73 1.94 4.65 -9.33
C VAL A 73 2.07 4.11 -10.76
N GLU A 74 3.28 3.90 -11.25
CA GLU A 74 3.53 3.31 -12.57
C GLU A 74 2.95 1.90 -12.70
N THR A 75 3.13 1.07 -11.66
CA THR A 75 2.56 -0.27 -11.59
C THR A 75 1.03 -0.23 -11.68
N LEU A 76 0.39 0.70 -10.96
CA LEU A 76 -1.04 0.87 -10.96
C LEU A 76 -1.53 1.39 -12.31
N LYS A 77 -0.86 2.37 -12.93
CA LYS A 77 -1.21 2.87 -14.28
C LYS A 77 -1.28 1.73 -15.29
N LYS A 78 -0.36 0.77 -15.19
CA LYS A 78 -0.31 -0.40 -16.08
C LYS A 78 -1.36 -1.48 -15.79
N HIS A 79 -1.73 -1.69 -14.52
CA HIS A 79 -2.47 -2.89 -14.11
C HIS A 79 -3.83 -2.64 -13.45
N LEU A 80 -4.19 -1.39 -13.13
CA LEU A 80 -5.39 -1.06 -12.36
C LEU A 80 -6.68 -1.59 -12.99
N THR A 81 -6.84 -1.50 -14.31
CA THR A 81 -8.00 -2.06 -15.02
C THR A 81 -8.10 -3.58 -14.83
N THR A 82 -6.97 -4.30 -14.93
CA THR A 82 -6.93 -5.75 -14.71
C THR A 82 -7.23 -6.10 -13.26
N ILE A 83 -6.73 -5.31 -12.30
CA ILE A 83 -6.99 -5.47 -10.88
C ILE A 83 -8.49 -5.33 -10.58
N ARG A 84 -9.15 -4.28 -11.09
CA ARG A 84 -10.60 -4.08 -11.00
C ARG A 84 -11.38 -5.24 -11.63
N ASN A 85 -10.97 -5.70 -12.82
CA ASN A 85 -11.57 -6.86 -13.49
C ASN A 85 -11.38 -8.18 -12.74
N CYS A 86 -10.46 -8.24 -11.78
CA CYS A 86 -10.30 -9.36 -10.85
C CYS A 86 -11.13 -9.21 -9.57
N GLY A 87 -11.98 -8.18 -9.47
CA GLY A 87 -12.97 -7.99 -8.41
C GLY A 87 -12.53 -7.09 -7.26
N ALA A 88 -11.41 -6.37 -7.38
CA ALA A 88 -11.03 -5.36 -6.41
C ALA A 88 -11.94 -4.12 -6.58
N GLU A 89 -12.55 -3.70 -5.47
CA GLU A 89 -13.51 -2.59 -5.40
C GLU A 89 -12.94 -1.48 -4.53
N GLU A 90 -12.40 -1.85 -3.36
CA GLU A 90 -11.69 -0.97 -2.46
C GLU A 90 -10.20 -0.98 -2.83
N ILE A 91 -9.77 0.10 -3.49
CA ILE A 91 -8.40 0.29 -3.96
C ILE A 91 -7.93 1.66 -3.50
N TYR A 92 -6.85 1.71 -2.73
CA TYR A 92 -6.26 2.98 -2.30
C TYR A 92 -4.75 2.86 -2.11
N ILE A 93 -4.04 3.96 -2.37
CA ILE A 93 -2.63 4.08 -2.02
C ILE A 93 -2.54 4.53 -0.56
N TYR A 94 -1.70 3.87 0.22
CA TYR A 94 -1.34 4.26 1.57
C TYR A 94 0.12 4.70 1.61
N LEU A 95 0.38 5.88 2.16
CA LEU A 95 1.70 6.44 2.42
C LEU A 95 1.87 6.65 3.91
N GLY A 96 2.70 5.80 4.54
CA GLY A 96 3.18 6.00 5.90
C GLY A 96 4.41 6.89 5.91
N VAL A 97 4.39 7.97 6.68
CA VAL A 97 5.49 8.93 6.80
C VAL A 97 5.94 8.98 8.25
N TRP A 98 7.19 8.63 8.53
CA TRP A 98 7.78 8.80 9.86
C TRP A 98 8.63 10.07 9.88
N TYR A 99 8.53 10.84 10.96
CA TYR A 99 9.24 12.11 11.09
C TYR A 99 9.72 12.38 12.51
N LYS A 100 10.78 13.17 12.63
CA LYS A 100 11.28 13.77 13.87
C LYS A 100 11.00 15.27 13.85
N ASP A 101 10.45 15.84 14.93
CA ASP A 101 10.12 17.28 15.06
C ASP A 101 9.07 17.80 14.06
N GLN A 102 9.49 18.17 12.84
CA GLN A 102 8.61 18.75 11.81
C GLN A 102 8.23 17.75 10.72
N CYS A 103 6.93 17.67 10.42
CA CYS A 103 6.36 16.86 9.34
C CYS A 103 5.97 17.72 8.13
N ASN A 104 6.95 18.30 7.44
CA ASN A 104 6.70 18.97 6.16
C ASN A 104 6.76 17.92 5.05
N LEU A 105 5.60 17.54 4.53
CA LEU A 105 5.47 16.62 3.40
C LEU A 105 5.15 17.42 2.14
N ALA A 106 6.02 17.31 1.14
CA ALA A 106 5.82 17.91 -0.18
C ALA A 106 5.83 16.81 -1.23
N PHE A 107 4.96 16.94 -2.22
CA PHE A 107 4.92 16.08 -3.39
C PHE A 107 5.28 16.91 -4.61
N ASP A 108 5.98 16.27 -5.54
CA ASP A 108 6.15 16.84 -6.86
C ASP A 108 4.78 17.00 -7.56
N PRO A 109 4.52 18.11 -8.29
CA PRO A 109 3.23 18.30 -8.95
C PRO A 109 2.87 17.20 -9.96
N GLU A 110 3.87 16.61 -10.62
CA GLU A 110 3.66 15.55 -11.60
C GLU A 110 3.17 14.26 -10.92
N ILE A 111 3.78 13.87 -9.80
CA ILE A 111 3.31 12.67 -9.09
C ILE A 111 1.89 12.85 -8.54
N LEU A 112 1.52 14.05 -8.11
CA LEU A 112 0.14 14.34 -7.70
C LEU A 112 -0.83 14.24 -8.87
N ARG A 113 -0.45 14.73 -10.05
CA ARG A 113 -1.25 14.59 -11.29
C ARG A 113 -1.48 13.11 -11.60
N GLU A 114 -0.42 12.31 -11.59
CA GLU A 114 -0.51 10.88 -11.92
C GLU A 114 -1.37 10.10 -10.92
N ILE A 115 -1.24 10.37 -9.62
CA ILE A 115 -2.11 9.77 -8.60
C ILE A 115 -3.58 10.15 -8.85
N GLY A 116 -3.85 11.41 -9.19
CA GLY A 116 -5.19 11.87 -9.55
C GLY A 116 -5.79 11.13 -10.75
N GLU A 117 -4.97 10.79 -11.75
CA GLU A 117 -5.41 10.05 -12.96
C GLU A 117 -5.80 8.60 -12.67
N LEU A 118 -5.24 7.98 -11.63
CA LEU A 118 -5.63 6.63 -11.20
C LEU A 118 -7.09 6.57 -10.69
N ARG A 119 -7.64 7.72 -10.26
CA ARG A 119 -8.98 7.83 -9.65
C ARG A 119 -9.18 6.84 -8.50
N ILE A 120 -8.19 6.76 -7.62
CA ILE A 120 -8.23 6.03 -6.36
C ILE A 120 -7.76 6.96 -5.23
N PRO A 121 -8.20 6.75 -3.98
CA PRO A 121 -7.75 7.56 -2.86
C PRO A 121 -6.25 7.40 -2.58
N LEU A 122 -5.62 8.49 -2.16
CA LEU A 122 -4.32 8.51 -1.49
C LEU A 122 -4.56 8.79 -0.01
N TRP A 123 -4.16 7.87 0.85
CA TRP A 123 -4.21 8.01 2.30
C TRP A 123 -2.81 8.27 2.81
N VAL A 124 -2.65 9.32 3.61
CA VAL A 124 -1.36 9.69 4.21
C VAL A 124 -1.51 9.63 5.72
N SER A 125 -0.64 8.86 6.36
CA SER A 125 -0.54 8.79 7.81
C SER A 125 0.86 9.20 8.24
N CYS A 126 0.95 10.14 9.17
CA CYS A 126 2.22 10.64 9.69
C CYS A 126 2.43 10.17 11.13
N TYR A 127 3.60 9.58 11.39
CA TYR A 127 4.00 9.03 12.67
C TYR A 127 5.21 9.79 13.20
N GLN A 128 5.05 10.43 14.36
CA GLN A 128 6.18 11.04 15.03
C GLN A 128 7.03 9.93 15.65
N ASP A 129 8.31 9.88 15.29
CA ASP A 129 9.27 9.01 15.94
C ASP A 129 9.76 9.71 17.21
N TYR A 130 9.18 9.32 18.33
CA TYR A 130 9.72 9.66 19.64
C TYR A 130 10.90 8.72 19.88
N CYS A 131 12.10 9.11 19.47
CA CYS A 131 13.28 8.56 20.12
C CYS A 131 13.12 8.85 21.61
N SER A 132 12.85 7.82 22.42
CA SER A 132 12.88 7.93 23.87
C SER A 132 14.30 8.30 24.27
N GLU A 133 14.49 9.50 24.79
CA GLU A 133 15.66 9.83 25.61
C GLU A 133 15.54 9.06 26.94
N GLU A 134 15.91 7.78 26.93
CA GLU A 134 16.09 6.93 28.12
C GLU A 134 17.41 6.17 27.88
N ASN A 135 18.51 6.28 28.61
CA ASN A 135 18.84 6.92 29.89
C ASN A 135 20.31 7.40 29.80
N GLN A 136 20.59 8.66 30.16
CA GLN A 136 21.92 9.07 30.59
C GLN A 136 21.80 9.50 32.05
N ASP A 137 21.81 8.51 32.94
CA ASP A 137 22.17 8.69 34.34
C ASP A 137 23.65 8.33 34.52
#